data_AF-A0A968LUI7-F1
#
_entry.id   AF-A0A968LUI7-F1
#
_cell.length_a   1.000
_cell.length_b   1.000
_cell.length_c   1.000
_cell.angle_alpha   90.00
_cell.angle_beta   90.00
_cell.angle_gamma   90.00
#
_symmetry.space_group_name_H-M   'P 1'
#
loop_
_entity.id
_entity.type
_entity.pdbx_description
1 polymer ?
#
loop_
_entity_poly.entity_id
_entity_poly.type
_entity_poly.pdbx_seq_one_letter_code
_entity_poly.pdbx_strand_id
1 'polypeptide(L)'
;MARLDRKLRVKLLICGGWHDKVTRSHYERLQKLARHLDVTDKLIFAGDVEGVETYYQAMDCYLSTSDYEGLSIAALEAKNALVPIVAADVGGTSEAISDVACLISPVDAIDLYVESIKKIVSSQPAIVLPKSSGSILQLWWLMSEYGTSNQWQRSVKPGTLFIINNLNLAGAQRSLTNLLSHPTFSHECAVCTLDESLDPTHLQRLNKAGVQIWTIASESDLFNKVERCLELLKQLQFNQICFWNAAPQFKCLLSKILWATPVKIFDVSPGEMFYQELENASQFGKRIAWSQQQYLARLSTLIVKYRAGIKSEPYPCPVRVIPNGIDARIYQNIVCASPLDPTFNPDFAIGTCCRIAPVKRLEFLLEAQSLIEKWLPFASLTIVGGVHPLERDYWDDLHSRSQKLRNVRFVGAVPDVRPYLAHFKVFVMVSEPGGCPNASLEAMAAGVPVVATRSGGAIDQIEDGKEGYLVSSDDPHEMAQKVAQLLVSPPYFRKLSLNSLRAMGLRIQIGSG
;
A
#
# COMPACT_ATOMS: atom_id res chain seq x y z
N MET A 1 20.30 -27.13 16.99
CA MET A 1 18.89 -26.83 16.56
C MET A 1 18.07 -28.06 16.18
N ALA A 2 18.49 -28.90 15.22
CA ALA A 2 17.69 -30.06 14.77
C ALA A 2 17.40 -31.09 15.87
N ARG A 3 18.36 -31.27 16.80
CA ARG A 3 18.26 -32.18 17.96
C ARG A 3 17.51 -31.58 19.17
N LEU A 4 17.07 -30.32 19.12
CA LEU A 4 16.26 -29.73 20.19
C LEU A 4 14.79 -30.13 19.99
N ASP A 5 14.10 -30.47 21.08
CA ASP A 5 12.68 -30.85 21.07
C ASP A 5 11.85 -29.79 20.34
N ARG A 6 10.98 -30.21 19.42
CA ARG A 6 10.08 -29.31 18.67
C ARG A 6 9.09 -28.57 19.59
N LYS A 7 8.84 -29.08 20.79
CA LYS A 7 8.00 -28.40 21.79
C LYS A 7 8.70 -27.19 22.44
N LEU A 8 10.03 -27.16 22.46
CA LEU A 8 10.80 -26.03 22.96
C LEU A 8 10.73 -24.90 21.92
N ARG A 9 10.21 -23.74 22.32
CA ARG A 9 10.07 -22.55 21.48
C ARG A 9 11.41 -21.82 21.34
N VAL A 10 12.38 -22.43 20.67
CA VAL A 10 13.74 -21.88 20.51
C VAL A 10 13.99 -21.48 19.05
N LYS A 11 14.53 -20.27 18.86
CA LYS A 11 15.06 -19.78 17.58
C LYS A 11 16.56 -19.53 17.73
N LEU A 12 17.32 -19.79 16.67
CA LEU A 12 18.74 -19.44 16.59
C LEU A 12 18.86 -18.13 15.81
N LEU A 13 19.33 -17.10 16.47
CA LEU A 13 19.72 -15.85 15.84
C LEU A 13 21.19 -15.88 15.49
N ILE A 14 21.52 -15.46 14.27
CA ILE A 14 22.88 -15.22 13.82
C ILE A 14 23.00 -13.73 13.47
N CYS A 15 23.77 -13.00 14.29
CA CYS A 15 24.18 -11.62 14.04
C CYS A 15 25.51 -11.63 13.30
N GLY A 16 25.57 -10.93 12.17
CA GLY A 16 26.72 -10.92 11.26
C GLY A 16 26.28 -11.15 9.81
N GLY A 17 26.74 -10.27 8.92
CA GLY A 17 26.54 -10.34 7.48
C GLY A 17 27.71 -10.99 6.74
N TRP A 18 27.88 -10.60 5.48
CA TRP A 18 29.01 -10.97 4.65
C TRP A 18 29.58 -9.71 4.01
N HIS A 19 30.90 -9.61 3.97
CA HIS A 19 31.59 -8.44 3.42
C HIS A 19 32.40 -8.77 2.16
N ASP A 20 32.53 -10.05 1.84
CA ASP A 20 33.28 -10.54 0.68
C ASP A 20 32.66 -11.83 0.09
N LYS A 21 33.27 -12.34 -0.98
CA LYS A 21 32.81 -13.57 -1.65
C LYS A 21 32.94 -14.82 -0.76
N VAL A 22 33.91 -14.85 0.16
CA VAL A 22 34.20 -16.02 0.99
C VAL A 22 33.16 -16.16 2.11
N THR A 23 32.93 -15.07 2.84
CA THR A 23 31.90 -14.95 3.88
C THR A 23 30.50 -15.18 3.31
N ARG A 24 30.22 -14.68 2.09
CA ARG A 24 28.96 -14.97 1.38
C ARG A 24 28.79 -16.46 1.07
N SER A 25 29.85 -17.13 0.60
CA SER A 25 29.82 -18.58 0.33
C SER A 25 29.56 -19.39 1.60
N HIS A 26 30.11 -18.96 2.74
CA HIS A 26 29.79 -19.58 4.05
C HIS A 26 28.32 -19.40 4.42
N TYR A 27 27.79 -18.18 4.27
CA TYR A 27 26.39 -17.88 4.53
C TYR A 27 25.45 -18.74 3.68
N GLU A 28 25.72 -18.88 2.37
CA GLU A 28 24.93 -19.73 1.47
C GLU A 28 25.01 -21.22 1.85
N ARG A 29 26.17 -21.68 2.34
CA ARG A 29 26.33 -23.05 2.88
C ARG A 29 25.51 -23.26 4.15
N LEU A 30 25.50 -22.30 5.07
CA LEU A 30 24.66 -22.35 6.28
C LEU A 30 23.17 -22.44 5.93
N GLN A 31 22.71 -21.66 4.97
CA GLN A 31 21.31 -21.74 4.50
C GLN A 31 20.98 -23.11 3.88
N LYS A 32 21.87 -23.68 3.07
CA LYS A 32 21.70 -25.03 2.51
C LYS A 32 21.64 -26.09 3.61
N LEU A 33 22.52 -25.99 4.60
CA LEU A 33 22.55 -26.90 5.75
C LEU A 33 21.26 -26.78 6.58
N ALA A 34 20.77 -25.57 6.83
CA ALA A 34 19.52 -25.35 7.56
C ALA A 34 18.29 -25.94 6.85
N ARG A 35 18.28 -25.94 5.51
CA ARG A 35 17.24 -26.62 4.71
C ARG A 35 17.39 -28.14 4.80
N HIS A 36 18.60 -28.66 4.67
CA HIS A 36 18.88 -30.10 4.75
C HIS A 36 18.49 -30.67 6.11
N LEU A 37 18.74 -29.93 7.20
CA LEU A 37 18.41 -30.31 8.56
C LEU A 37 16.96 -30.02 8.97
N ASP A 38 16.12 -29.49 8.06
CA ASP A 38 14.72 -29.12 8.34
C ASP A 38 14.57 -28.20 9.57
N VAL A 39 15.39 -27.15 9.64
CA VAL A 39 15.38 -26.16 10.73
C VAL A 39 15.26 -24.73 10.24
N THR A 40 14.95 -24.51 8.96
CA THR A 40 14.95 -23.17 8.37
C THR A 40 14.00 -22.21 9.09
N ASP A 41 12.86 -22.71 9.55
CA ASP A 41 11.90 -21.94 10.35
C ASP A 41 12.47 -21.52 11.70
N LYS A 42 13.48 -22.22 12.23
CA LYS A 42 14.13 -21.96 13.51
C LYS A 42 15.30 -20.98 13.42
N LEU A 43 15.74 -20.57 12.23
CA LEU A 43 16.88 -19.66 12.07
C LEU A 43 16.42 -18.24 11.73
N ILE A 44 17.11 -17.27 12.31
CA ILE A 44 16.98 -15.85 11.99
C ILE A 44 18.39 -15.34 11.67
N PHE A 45 18.56 -14.77 10.48
CA PHE A 45 19.80 -14.08 10.10
C PHE A 45 19.55 -12.58 10.18
N ALA A 46 20.17 -11.89 11.14
CA ALA A 46 20.02 -10.45 11.30
C ALA A 46 20.86 -9.65 10.29
N GLY A 47 21.91 -10.26 9.73
CA GLY A 47 22.90 -9.54 8.93
C GLY A 47 23.80 -8.69 9.83
N ASP A 48 24.40 -7.65 9.26
CA ASP A 48 25.20 -6.70 10.03
C ASP A 48 24.30 -5.86 10.95
N VAL A 49 24.66 -5.80 12.23
CA VAL A 49 23.86 -5.15 13.26
C VAL A 49 24.64 -3.99 13.89
N GLU A 50 23.97 -2.86 14.06
CA GLU A 50 24.44 -1.76 14.90
C GLU A 50 23.81 -1.89 16.30
N GLY A 51 24.56 -1.57 17.35
CA GLY A 51 24.06 -1.63 18.73
C GLY A 51 23.84 -3.07 19.24
N VAL A 52 24.89 -3.89 19.20
CA VAL A 52 24.87 -5.32 19.58
C VAL A 52 24.38 -5.56 21.02
N GLU A 53 24.54 -4.59 21.91
CA GLU A 53 24.06 -4.61 23.29
C GLU A 53 22.56 -4.93 23.41
N THR A 54 21.75 -4.41 22.49
CA THR A 54 20.31 -4.67 22.46
C THR A 54 20.01 -6.13 22.12
N TYR A 55 20.84 -6.75 21.28
CA TYR A 55 20.69 -8.15 20.91
C TYR A 55 21.02 -9.07 22.07
N TYR A 56 22.07 -8.77 22.84
CA TYR A 56 22.38 -9.55 24.04
C TYR A 56 21.23 -9.50 25.05
N GLN A 57 20.62 -8.33 25.30
CA GLN A 57 19.47 -8.21 26.20
C GLN A 57 18.25 -9.05 25.80
N ALA A 58 18.19 -9.46 24.53
CA ALA A 58 17.11 -10.26 23.96
C ALA A 58 17.37 -11.76 23.97
N MET A 59 18.63 -12.15 24.16
CA MET A 59 19.04 -13.54 24.09
C MET A 59 18.74 -14.23 25.41
N ASP A 60 17.99 -15.33 25.34
CA ASP A 60 17.90 -16.27 26.47
C ASP A 60 19.28 -16.91 26.75
N CYS A 61 20.09 -17.05 25.69
CA CYS A 61 21.41 -17.66 25.72
C CYS A 61 22.29 -17.16 24.55
N TYR A 62 23.55 -16.85 24.83
CA TYR A 62 24.58 -16.60 23.82
C TYR A 62 25.34 -17.91 23.51
N LEU A 63 25.55 -18.18 22.22
CA LEU A 63 26.23 -19.38 21.74
C LEU A 63 27.52 -19.02 21.01
N SER A 64 28.62 -19.65 21.42
CA SER A 64 29.87 -19.64 20.65
C SER A 64 30.26 -21.07 20.27
N THR A 65 30.37 -21.34 18.98
CA THR A 65 30.75 -22.64 18.42
C THR A 65 32.04 -22.54 17.60
N SER A 66 32.92 -21.60 17.95
CA SER A 66 34.18 -21.37 17.24
C SER A 66 35.11 -22.58 17.37
N ASP A 67 35.73 -23.00 16.27
CA ASP A 67 36.79 -24.03 16.28
C ASP A 67 38.13 -23.48 16.80
N TYR A 68 38.31 -22.16 16.71
CA TYR A 68 39.47 -21.44 17.23
C TYR A 68 39.03 -20.04 17.65
N GLU A 69 39.56 -19.56 18.77
CA GLU A 69 39.28 -18.23 19.29
C GLU A 69 40.53 -17.69 19.99
N GLY A 70 40.74 -16.37 19.91
CA GLY A 70 41.73 -15.71 20.77
C GLY A 70 41.10 -15.39 22.11
N LEU A 71 40.78 -14.11 22.30
CA LEU A 71 39.88 -13.63 23.35
C LEU A 71 38.60 -13.13 22.68
N SER A 72 37.49 -13.86 22.83
CA SER A 72 36.22 -13.49 22.18
C SER A 72 35.62 -12.24 22.80
N ILE A 73 35.68 -11.11 22.08
CA ILE A 73 35.02 -9.87 22.50
C ILE A 73 33.51 -10.07 22.64
N ALA A 74 32.89 -10.80 21.70
CA ALA A 74 31.46 -11.08 21.75
C ALA A 74 31.05 -11.88 23.00
N ALA A 75 31.88 -12.83 23.44
CA ALA A 75 31.58 -13.56 24.67
C ALA A 75 31.75 -12.69 25.94
N LEU A 76 32.70 -11.77 25.95
CA LEU A 76 32.86 -10.78 27.03
C LEU A 76 31.69 -9.79 27.07
N GLU A 77 31.20 -9.34 25.91
CA GLU A 77 30.01 -8.50 25.81
C GLU A 77 28.76 -9.22 26.31
N ALA A 78 28.56 -10.48 25.93
CA ALA A 78 27.46 -11.32 26.42
C ALA A 78 27.53 -11.50 27.95
N LYS A 79 28.74 -11.73 28.50
CA LYS A 79 28.98 -11.79 29.95
C LYS A 79 28.58 -10.47 30.62
N ASN A 80 29.00 -9.33 30.07
CA ASN A 80 28.66 -8.01 30.60
C ASN A 80 27.16 -7.70 30.52
N ALA A 81 26.48 -8.24 29.51
CA ALA A 81 25.02 -8.15 29.36
C ALA A 81 24.25 -9.17 30.24
N LEU A 82 24.95 -9.96 31.06
CA LEU A 82 24.38 -10.98 31.96
C LEU A 82 23.58 -12.06 31.22
N VAL A 83 23.93 -12.34 29.97
CA VAL A 83 23.32 -13.40 29.17
C VAL A 83 24.00 -14.72 29.52
N PRO A 84 23.25 -15.82 29.78
CA PRO A 84 23.84 -17.14 29.94
C PRO A 84 24.61 -17.57 28.69
N ILE A 85 25.82 -18.09 28.87
CA ILE A 85 26.72 -18.43 27.75
C ILE A 85 26.89 -19.95 27.64
N VAL A 86 26.82 -20.47 26.42
CA VAL A 86 27.33 -21.80 26.07
C VAL A 86 28.39 -21.61 24.99
N ALA A 87 29.63 -22.00 25.28
CA ALA A 87 30.77 -21.71 24.41
C ALA A 87 31.68 -22.92 24.22
N ALA A 88 32.30 -23.04 23.05
CA ALA A 88 33.41 -23.97 22.83
C ALA A 88 34.58 -23.63 23.76
N ASP A 89 35.18 -24.64 24.40
CA ASP A 89 36.39 -24.45 25.21
C ASP A 89 37.64 -24.41 24.33
N VAL A 90 37.85 -23.27 23.66
CA VAL A 90 38.99 -23.03 22.78
C VAL A 90 39.69 -21.71 23.10
N GLY A 91 41.01 -21.70 22.92
CA GLY A 91 41.83 -20.50 23.10
C GLY A 91 41.68 -19.88 24.49
N GLY A 92 41.51 -18.56 24.56
CA GLY A 92 41.34 -17.80 25.80
C GLY A 92 39.91 -17.81 26.36
N THR A 93 39.01 -18.65 25.84
CA THR A 93 37.60 -18.66 26.25
C THR A 93 37.44 -19.08 27.72
N SER A 94 38.14 -20.13 28.16
CA SER A 94 38.10 -20.56 29.56
C SER A 94 38.64 -19.49 30.51
N GLU A 95 39.71 -18.79 30.15
CA GLU A 95 40.24 -17.69 30.97
C GLU A 95 39.27 -16.51 31.09
N ALA A 96 38.49 -16.23 30.04
CA ALA A 96 37.62 -15.06 29.98
C ALA A 96 36.28 -15.23 30.73
N ILE A 97 35.66 -16.40 30.61
CA ILE A 97 34.24 -16.60 30.92
C ILE A 97 33.91 -17.92 31.65
N SER A 98 34.90 -18.70 32.14
CA SER A 98 34.62 -19.99 32.80
C SER A 98 33.71 -19.89 34.03
N ASP A 99 33.65 -18.72 34.65
CA ASP A 99 32.81 -18.42 35.80
C ASP A 99 31.32 -18.29 35.47
N VAL A 100 30.99 -17.99 34.21
CA VAL A 100 29.62 -17.68 33.76
C VAL A 100 29.13 -18.52 32.56
N ALA A 101 30.02 -19.28 31.92
CA ALA A 101 29.74 -20.04 30.72
C ALA A 101 29.68 -21.55 30.96
N CYS A 102 28.77 -22.23 30.26
CA CYS A 102 28.84 -23.67 30.04
C CYS A 102 29.84 -23.94 28.92
N LEU A 103 31.09 -24.26 29.29
CA LEU A 103 32.16 -24.57 28.35
C LEU A 103 32.02 -26.00 27.81
N ILE A 104 32.14 -26.17 26.49
CA ILE A 104 31.95 -27.43 25.79
C ILE A 104 33.28 -27.92 25.23
N SER A 105 33.68 -29.12 25.65
CA SER A 105 34.85 -29.83 25.14
C SER A 105 34.52 -31.32 24.98
N PRO A 106 34.83 -31.95 23.83
CA PRO A 106 35.42 -31.35 22.62
C PRO A 106 34.41 -30.43 21.87
N VAL A 107 34.91 -29.54 21.00
CA VAL A 107 34.11 -28.51 20.32
C VAL A 107 32.99 -29.05 19.44
N ASP A 108 33.14 -30.28 18.95
CA ASP A 108 32.18 -30.97 18.09
C ASP A 108 31.13 -31.78 18.87
N ALA A 109 31.14 -31.72 20.21
CA ALA A 109 30.18 -32.40 21.08
C ALA A 109 28.79 -31.74 21.07
N ILE A 110 28.07 -31.87 19.94
CA ILE A 110 26.74 -31.27 19.71
C ILE A 110 25.74 -31.60 20.82
N ASP A 111 25.81 -32.81 21.40
CA ASP A 111 24.86 -33.23 22.43
C ASP A 111 25.04 -32.43 23.73
N LEU A 112 26.27 -32.07 24.09
CA LEU A 112 26.55 -31.21 25.25
C LEU A 112 26.01 -29.79 25.05
N TYR A 113 26.13 -29.24 23.83
CA TYR A 113 25.47 -27.96 23.49
C TYR A 113 23.96 -28.05 23.67
N VAL A 114 23.34 -29.14 23.18
CA VAL A 114 21.89 -29.34 23.26
C VAL A 114 21.42 -29.44 24.71
N GLU A 115 22.15 -30.16 25.55
CA GLU A 115 21.84 -30.28 26.99
C GLU A 115 21.97 -28.94 27.72
N SER A 116 23.05 -28.20 27.50
CA SER A 116 23.25 -26.88 28.10
C SER A 116 22.16 -25.88 27.69
N ILE A 117 21.79 -25.84 26.40
CA ILE A 117 20.70 -24.99 25.92
C ILE A 117 19.37 -25.35 26.59
N LYS A 118 19.04 -26.66 26.68
CA LYS A 118 17.80 -27.12 27.33
C LYS A 118 17.75 -26.68 28.79
N LYS A 119 18.88 -26.79 29.51
CA LYS A 119 18.98 -26.38 30.92
C LYS A 119 18.68 -24.89 31.08
N ILE A 120 19.27 -24.04 30.24
CA ILE A 120 19.05 -22.58 30.28
C ILE A 120 17.59 -22.25 29.98
N VAL A 121 17.06 -22.73 28.85
CA VAL A 121 15.68 -22.42 28.40
C VAL A 121 14.62 -22.91 29.39
N SER A 122 14.86 -24.03 30.07
CA SER A 122 13.91 -24.56 31.07
C SER A 122 13.92 -23.80 32.40
N SER A 123 14.93 -22.97 32.64
CA SER A 123 15.17 -22.30 33.92
C SER A 123 14.79 -20.82 33.93
N GLN A 124 14.57 -20.21 32.77
CA GLN A 124 14.27 -18.78 32.68
C GLN A 124 12.77 -18.46 32.81
N PRO A 125 12.40 -17.44 33.60
CA PRO A 125 11.06 -16.87 33.55
C PRO A 125 10.84 -16.21 32.18
N ALA A 126 9.58 -16.18 31.71
CA ALA A 126 9.23 -15.55 30.44
C ALA A 126 9.69 -14.08 30.43
N ILE A 127 10.60 -13.73 29.51
CA ILE A 127 11.12 -12.38 29.36
C ILE A 127 9.96 -11.44 28.98
N VAL A 128 9.73 -10.42 29.81
CA VAL A 128 8.86 -9.28 29.47
C VAL A 128 9.77 -8.19 28.91
N LEU A 129 9.76 -8.01 27.59
CA LEU A 129 10.52 -6.94 26.94
C LEU A 129 9.97 -5.58 27.39
N PRO A 130 10.85 -4.62 27.75
CA PRO A 130 10.44 -3.23 27.91
C PRO A 130 9.87 -2.72 26.58
N LYS A 131 8.73 -2.04 26.63
CA LYS A 131 8.01 -1.48 25.46
C LYS A 131 8.83 -0.48 24.60
N SER A 132 10.07 -0.18 24.97
CA SER A 132 10.99 0.74 24.29
C SER A 132 12.28 0.06 23.80
N SER A 133 12.29 -1.28 23.74
CA SER A 133 13.40 -2.05 23.21
C SER A 133 13.50 -1.86 21.69
N GLY A 134 14.72 -1.70 21.14
CA GLY A 134 14.94 -1.32 19.74
C GLY A 134 14.15 -2.17 18.72
N SER A 135 13.85 -1.59 17.56
CA SER A 135 12.93 -2.14 16.52
C SER A 135 13.04 -3.64 16.20
N ILE A 136 14.22 -4.24 16.34
CA ILE A 136 14.43 -5.67 16.11
C ILE A 136 13.85 -6.58 17.21
N LEU A 137 13.85 -6.12 18.46
CA LEU A 137 13.36 -6.86 19.62
C LEU A 137 11.85 -6.96 19.61
N GLN A 138 11.21 -5.83 19.34
CA GLN A 138 9.76 -5.78 19.14
C GLN A 138 9.33 -6.63 17.94
N LEU A 139 10.11 -6.63 16.84
CA LEU A 139 9.88 -7.53 15.71
C LEU A 139 9.84 -9.01 16.14
N TRP A 140 10.82 -9.45 16.92
CA TRP A 140 10.91 -10.84 17.33
C TRP A 140 9.79 -11.25 18.26
N TRP A 141 9.46 -10.38 19.22
CA TRP A 141 8.33 -10.61 20.09
C TRP A 141 7.04 -10.75 19.28
N LEU A 142 6.79 -9.83 18.34
CA LEU A 142 5.63 -9.90 17.45
C LEU A 142 5.61 -11.17 16.59
N MET A 143 6.76 -11.61 16.07
CA MET A 143 6.84 -12.87 15.30
C MET A 143 6.61 -14.11 16.18
N SER A 144 7.07 -14.10 17.43
CA SER A 144 6.86 -15.18 18.38
C SER A 144 5.38 -15.27 18.77
N GLU A 145 4.79 -14.12 19.09
CA GLU A 145 3.41 -14.03 19.54
C GLU A 145 2.43 -14.26 18.39
N TYR A 146 2.58 -13.57 17.26
CA TYR A 146 1.60 -13.56 16.17
C TYR A 146 2.00 -14.39 14.95
N GLY A 147 3.27 -14.76 14.79
CA GLY A 147 3.76 -15.47 13.61
C GLY A 147 3.62 -16.99 13.65
N THR A 148 3.03 -17.56 14.71
CA THR A 148 2.88 -19.01 14.88
C THR A 148 1.46 -19.49 14.54
N SER A 149 1.36 -20.58 13.78
CA SER A 149 0.09 -21.09 13.25
C SER A 149 -0.93 -21.51 14.32
N ASN A 150 -0.47 -22.02 15.46
CA ASN A 150 -1.33 -22.51 16.55
C ASN A 150 -2.27 -21.44 17.12
N GLN A 151 -1.87 -20.15 17.07
CA GLN A 151 -2.72 -19.07 17.53
C GLN A 151 -3.89 -18.78 16.57
N TRP A 152 -3.70 -19.05 15.27
CA TRP A 152 -4.68 -18.79 14.21
C TRP A 152 -5.55 -20.01 13.89
N GLN A 153 -5.40 -21.13 14.59
CA GLN A 153 -6.14 -22.37 14.31
C GLN A 153 -7.45 -22.52 15.11
N ARG A 154 -7.66 -21.74 16.18
CA ARG A 154 -8.71 -22.04 17.18
C ARG A 154 -10.06 -21.34 16.98
N SER A 155 -10.16 -20.30 16.16
CA SER A 155 -11.45 -19.70 15.77
C SER A 155 -11.23 -18.64 14.69
N VAL A 156 -11.51 -18.99 13.42
CA VAL A 156 -11.39 -18.01 12.34
C VAL A 156 -12.67 -17.97 11.52
N LYS A 157 -13.30 -16.80 11.51
CA LYS A 157 -14.47 -16.48 10.72
C LYS A 157 -14.04 -16.02 9.32
N PRO A 158 -14.75 -16.42 8.25
CA PRO A 158 -14.55 -15.84 6.93
C PRO A 158 -14.86 -14.34 6.98
N GLY A 159 -13.82 -13.51 6.92
CA GLY A 159 -13.95 -12.06 7.03
C GLY A 159 -12.66 -11.35 6.68
N THR A 160 -12.76 -10.07 6.30
CA THR A 160 -11.63 -9.29 5.81
C THR A 160 -11.45 -8.00 6.59
N LEU A 161 -10.24 -7.81 7.13
CA LEU A 161 -9.79 -6.52 7.65
C LEU A 161 -9.16 -5.71 6.50
N PHE A 162 -9.84 -4.66 6.06
CA PHE A 162 -9.30 -3.71 5.10
C PHE A 162 -8.41 -2.70 5.83
N ILE A 163 -7.19 -2.49 5.35
CA ILE A 163 -6.22 -1.58 5.96
C ILE A 163 -5.90 -0.47 4.96
N ILE A 164 -6.10 0.78 5.36
CA ILE A 164 -5.86 1.97 4.54
C ILE A 164 -5.17 3.05 5.39
N ASN A 165 -4.38 3.93 4.79
CA ASN A 165 -3.71 4.98 5.55
C ASN A 165 -4.72 5.87 6.30
N ASN A 166 -5.76 6.33 5.60
CA ASN A 166 -6.77 7.22 6.16
C ASN A 166 -8.04 7.17 5.30
N LEU A 167 -9.09 7.89 5.72
CA LEU A 167 -10.36 8.01 4.98
C LEU A 167 -10.63 9.47 4.58
N ASN A 168 -9.62 10.19 4.08
CA ASN A 168 -9.80 11.53 3.52
C ASN A 168 -10.48 11.54 2.13
N LEU A 169 -10.76 12.74 1.59
CA LEU A 169 -11.34 12.93 0.26
C LEU A 169 -10.31 12.69 -0.87
N ALA A 170 -9.93 11.44 -1.07
CA ALA A 170 -9.08 11.01 -2.18
C ALA A 170 -9.60 9.73 -2.88
N GLY A 171 -8.98 9.41 -4.02
CA GLY A 171 -9.49 8.39 -4.94
C GLY A 171 -9.49 6.97 -4.38
N ALA A 172 -8.49 6.61 -3.58
CA ALA A 172 -8.36 5.27 -2.99
C ALA A 172 -9.46 5.03 -1.94
N GLN A 173 -9.69 6.01 -1.07
CA GLN A 173 -10.71 6.06 -0.02
C GLN A 173 -12.10 5.97 -0.62
N ARG A 174 -12.37 6.80 -1.64
CA ARG A 174 -13.65 6.75 -2.37
C ARG A 174 -13.89 5.41 -3.05
N SER A 175 -12.86 4.81 -3.63
CA SER A 175 -12.95 3.48 -4.25
C SER A 175 -13.22 2.38 -3.22
N LEU A 176 -12.59 2.42 -2.04
CA LEU A 176 -12.88 1.49 -0.95
C LEU A 176 -14.32 1.66 -0.44
N THR A 177 -14.75 2.91 -0.18
CA THR A 177 -16.11 3.20 0.24
C THR A 177 -17.13 2.72 -0.79
N ASN A 178 -16.88 2.93 -2.09
CA ASN A 178 -17.78 2.45 -3.14
C ASN A 178 -17.92 0.92 -3.11
N LEU A 179 -16.83 0.18 -2.94
CA LEU A 179 -16.87 -1.28 -2.84
C LEU A 179 -17.68 -1.73 -1.61
N LEU A 180 -17.30 -1.25 -0.43
CA LEU A 180 -17.85 -1.74 0.84
C LEU A 180 -19.28 -1.25 1.12
N SER A 181 -19.70 -0.14 0.52
CA SER A 181 -21.09 0.36 0.61
C SER A 181 -21.98 -0.10 -0.53
N HIS A 182 -21.48 -0.92 -1.47
CA HIS A 182 -22.28 -1.37 -2.59
C HIS A 182 -23.38 -2.36 -2.10
N PRO A 183 -24.65 -2.25 -2.54
CA PRO A 183 -25.73 -3.10 -2.04
C PRO A 183 -25.55 -4.61 -2.27
N THR A 184 -24.71 -5.00 -3.23
CA THR A 184 -24.41 -6.42 -3.52
C THR A 184 -23.21 -6.94 -2.73
N PHE A 185 -22.50 -6.08 -2.00
CA PHE A 185 -21.39 -6.49 -1.16
C PHE A 185 -21.93 -7.09 0.15
N SER A 186 -21.72 -8.39 0.34
CA SER A 186 -22.26 -9.17 1.46
C SER A 186 -21.18 -9.85 2.30
N HIS A 187 -19.91 -9.59 1.98
CA HIS A 187 -18.77 -10.17 2.69
C HIS A 187 -18.52 -9.44 4.01
N GLU A 188 -18.29 -10.20 5.08
CA GLU A 188 -18.04 -9.60 6.38
C GLU A 188 -16.68 -8.89 6.41
N CYS A 189 -16.70 -7.65 6.87
CA CYS A 189 -15.50 -6.83 6.84
C CYS A 189 -15.49 -5.75 7.92
N ALA A 190 -14.28 -5.24 8.16
CA ALA A 190 -14.02 -4.04 8.92
C ALA A 190 -12.92 -3.24 8.24
N VAL A 191 -12.82 -1.95 8.56
CA VAL A 191 -11.77 -1.04 8.08
C VAL A 191 -10.88 -0.62 9.25
N CYS A 192 -9.57 -0.66 9.06
CA CYS A 192 -8.57 -0.12 9.96
C CYS A 192 -7.81 1.02 9.26
N THR A 193 -7.83 2.21 9.86
CA THR A 193 -7.09 3.38 9.39
C THR A 193 -5.80 3.56 10.17
N LEU A 194 -4.69 3.81 9.45
CA LEU A 194 -3.37 4.03 10.06
C LEU A 194 -3.18 5.44 10.64
N ASP A 195 -3.93 6.43 10.13
CA ASP A 195 -3.85 7.85 10.47
C ASP A 195 -5.25 8.43 10.80
N GLU A 196 -5.28 9.60 11.44
CA GLU A 196 -6.51 10.22 11.99
C GLU A 196 -7.43 10.90 10.97
N SER A 197 -6.98 11.04 9.72
CA SER A 197 -7.75 11.83 8.73
C SER A 197 -8.99 11.06 8.25
N LEU A 198 -10.15 11.43 8.78
CA LEU A 198 -11.44 10.79 8.46
C LEU A 198 -12.43 11.82 7.92
N ASP A 199 -12.86 11.65 6.67
CA ASP A 199 -13.92 12.47 6.08
C ASP A 199 -15.31 11.97 6.52
N PRO A 200 -16.19 12.85 7.02
CA PRO A 200 -17.53 12.47 7.48
C PRO A 200 -18.37 11.74 6.43
N THR A 201 -18.19 12.04 5.14
CA THR A 201 -18.95 11.42 4.04
C THR A 201 -18.62 9.95 3.91
N HIS A 202 -17.34 9.59 4.02
CA HIS A 202 -16.88 8.20 3.98
C HIS A 202 -17.39 7.43 5.22
N LEU A 203 -17.29 8.04 6.40
CA LEU A 203 -17.77 7.44 7.65
C LEU A 203 -19.27 7.15 7.61
N GLN A 204 -20.09 8.11 7.21
CA GLN A 204 -21.54 7.93 7.14
C GLN A 204 -21.94 6.82 6.17
N ARG A 205 -21.31 6.74 4.99
CA ARG A 205 -21.60 5.70 3.99
C ARG A 205 -21.22 4.31 4.47
N LEU A 206 -20.05 4.17 5.09
CA LEU A 206 -19.58 2.90 5.63
C LEU A 206 -20.42 2.44 6.83
N ASN A 207 -20.74 3.35 7.76
CA ASN A 207 -21.61 3.05 8.90
C ASN A 207 -23.02 2.63 8.45
N LYS A 208 -23.58 3.31 7.44
CA LYS A 208 -24.88 2.94 6.86
C LYS A 208 -24.86 1.55 6.21
N ALA A 209 -23.70 1.12 5.70
CA ALA A 209 -23.49 -0.21 5.17
C ALA A 209 -23.17 -1.27 6.25
N GLY A 210 -23.13 -0.87 7.54
CA GLY A 210 -22.80 -1.77 8.65
C GLY A 210 -21.31 -2.11 8.78
N VAL A 211 -20.42 -1.36 8.12
CA VAL A 211 -18.97 -1.60 8.17
C VAL A 211 -18.38 -0.92 9.40
N GLN A 212 -17.74 -1.70 10.27
CA GLN A 212 -17.04 -1.17 11.44
C GLN A 212 -15.72 -0.52 11.02
N ILE A 213 -15.40 0.63 11.62
CA ILE A 213 -14.19 1.40 11.34
C ILE A 213 -13.40 1.56 12.64
N TRP A 214 -12.13 1.19 12.59
CA TRP A 214 -11.16 1.29 13.67
C TRP A 214 -10.02 2.20 13.24
N THR A 215 -9.50 3.03 14.15
CA THR A 215 -8.29 3.81 13.91
C THR A 215 -7.21 3.41 14.89
N ILE A 216 -5.97 3.30 14.40
CA ILE A 216 -4.78 2.99 15.21
C ILE A 216 -3.77 4.15 15.20
N ALA A 217 -4.26 5.34 14.85
CA ALA A 217 -3.43 6.52 14.63
C ALA A 217 -2.82 7.13 15.90
N SER A 218 -3.32 6.75 17.08
CA SER A 218 -2.76 7.15 18.38
C SER A 218 -1.32 6.66 18.58
N GLU A 219 -0.92 5.60 17.87
CA GLU A 219 0.42 5.06 17.92
C GLU A 219 1.33 5.82 16.95
N SER A 220 2.40 6.45 17.43
CA SER A 220 3.39 7.10 16.56
C SER A 220 4.41 6.11 15.98
N ASP A 221 4.68 5.01 16.70
CA ASP A 221 5.63 3.98 16.31
C ASP A 221 5.00 2.94 15.37
N LEU A 222 5.77 2.52 14.36
CA LEU A 222 5.32 1.58 13.33
C LEU A 222 5.03 0.18 13.89
N PHE A 223 5.85 -0.31 14.82
CA PHE A 223 5.68 -1.62 15.40
C PHE A 223 4.46 -1.65 16.32
N ASN A 224 4.24 -0.60 17.11
CA ASN A 224 3.00 -0.45 17.90
C ASN A 224 1.75 -0.42 17.00
N LYS A 225 1.78 0.32 15.88
CA LYS A 225 0.69 0.30 14.90
C LYS A 225 0.42 -1.13 14.42
N VAL A 226 1.46 -1.88 14.07
CA VAL A 226 1.32 -3.26 13.60
C VAL A 226 0.80 -4.19 14.70
N GLU A 227 1.29 -4.07 15.94
CA GLU A 227 0.80 -4.79 17.10
C GLU A 227 -0.70 -4.56 17.29
N ARG A 228 -1.13 -3.30 17.31
CA ARG A 228 -2.53 -2.95 17.49
C ARG A 228 -3.43 -3.50 16.37
N CYS A 229 -2.92 -3.51 15.15
CA CYS A 229 -3.62 -4.14 14.02
C CYS A 229 -3.74 -5.66 14.18
N LEU A 230 -2.71 -6.33 14.72
CA LEU A 230 -2.73 -7.76 14.97
C LEU A 230 -3.70 -8.13 16.11
N GLU A 231 -3.75 -7.32 17.17
CA GLU A 231 -4.75 -7.43 18.24
C GLU A 231 -6.17 -7.30 17.70
N LEU A 232 -6.41 -6.29 16.86
CA LEU A 232 -7.71 -6.08 16.21
C LEU A 232 -8.09 -7.27 15.32
N LEU A 233 -7.15 -7.78 14.53
CA LEU A 233 -7.38 -8.95 13.68
C LEU A 233 -7.77 -10.19 14.50
N LYS A 234 -7.11 -10.41 15.65
CA LYS A 234 -7.46 -11.48 16.60
C LYS A 234 -8.84 -11.25 17.22
N GLN A 235 -9.16 -10.02 17.63
CA GLN A 235 -10.45 -9.69 18.24
C GLN A 235 -11.61 -9.92 17.26
N LEU A 236 -11.44 -9.55 15.99
CA LEU A 236 -12.42 -9.77 14.94
C LEU A 236 -12.47 -11.23 14.45
N GLN A 237 -11.44 -12.03 14.76
CA GLN A 237 -11.29 -13.41 14.30
C GLN A 237 -11.32 -13.56 12.78
N PHE A 238 -10.87 -12.56 12.03
CA PHE A 238 -10.84 -12.59 10.57
C PHE A 238 -9.63 -13.36 10.04
N ASN A 239 -9.82 -14.07 8.91
CA ASN A 239 -8.75 -14.81 8.23
C ASN A 239 -8.12 -14.06 7.06
N GLN A 240 -8.56 -12.85 6.74
CA GLN A 240 -8.05 -12.10 5.59
C GLN A 240 -7.68 -10.67 5.98
N ILE A 241 -6.57 -10.20 5.41
CA ILE A 241 -6.18 -8.81 5.37
C ILE A 241 -6.22 -8.36 3.92
N CYS A 242 -6.77 -7.17 3.67
CA CYS A 242 -6.66 -6.51 2.39
C CYS A 242 -6.04 -5.13 2.60
N PHE A 243 -4.78 -4.96 2.19
CA PHE A 243 -4.20 -3.63 2.08
C PHE A 243 -4.88 -2.89 0.95
N TRP A 244 -5.25 -1.64 1.21
CA TRP A 244 -5.89 -0.76 0.24
C TRP A 244 -5.10 0.53 0.15
N ASN A 245 -4.04 0.53 -0.66
CA ASN A 245 -3.07 1.61 -0.73
C ASN A 245 -2.48 1.99 0.66
N ALA A 246 -2.15 0.96 1.45
CA ALA A 246 -1.56 1.13 2.77
C ALA A 246 -0.06 1.40 2.70
N ALA A 247 0.48 2.08 3.72
CA ALA A 247 1.88 2.48 3.80
C ALA A 247 2.84 1.29 3.63
N PRO A 248 3.90 1.44 2.80
CA PRO A 248 4.72 0.30 2.38
C PRO A 248 5.53 -0.34 3.52
N GLN A 249 5.98 0.44 4.50
CA GLN A 249 6.69 -0.09 5.67
C GLN A 249 5.75 -0.93 6.54
N PHE A 250 4.52 -0.47 6.75
CA PHE A 250 3.50 -1.17 7.53
C PHE A 250 3.13 -2.51 6.89
N LYS A 251 2.82 -2.52 5.59
CA LYS A 251 2.46 -3.76 4.89
C LYS A 251 3.60 -4.78 4.86
N CYS A 252 4.85 -4.31 4.69
CA CYS A 252 6.04 -5.18 4.76
C CYS A 252 6.21 -5.80 6.15
N LEU A 253 6.12 -5.00 7.22
CA LEU A 253 6.27 -5.46 8.59
C LEU A 253 5.17 -6.46 8.99
N LEU A 254 3.90 -6.12 8.75
CA LEU A 254 2.76 -6.99 9.07
C LEU A 254 2.84 -8.32 8.29
N SER A 255 3.19 -8.26 7.00
CA SER A 255 3.31 -9.46 6.16
C SER A 255 4.48 -10.34 6.58
N LYS A 256 5.59 -9.76 7.04
CA LYS A 256 6.71 -10.51 7.64
C LYS A 256 6.26 -11.24 8.90
N ILE A 257 5.58 -10.55 9.81
CA ILE A 257 5.14 -11.16 11.07
C ILE A 257 4.21 -12.35 10.79
N LEU A 258 3.30 -12.19 9.82
CA LEU A 258 2.34 -13.20 9.44
C LEU A 258 2.89 -14.21 8.41
N TRP A 259 4.20 -14.29 8.15
CA TRP A 259 4.72 -15.04 7.01
C TRP A 259 4.34 -16.54 7.01
N ALA A 260 4.31 -17.16 8.19
CA ALA A 260 4.01 -18.59 8.39
C ALA A 260 2.60 -18.85 8.94
N THR A 261 1.69 -17.87 8.83
CA THR A 261 0.31 -17.99 9.33
C THR A 261 -0.65 -18.31 8.17
N PRO A 262 -1.82 -18.92 8.46
CA PRO A 262 -2.83 -19.20 7.44
C PRO A 262 -3.61 -17.95 6.99
N VAL A 263 -3.32 -16.77 7.55
CA VAL A 263 -4.01 -15.52 7.20
C VAL A 263 -3.75 -15.17 5.74
N LYS A 264 -4.81 -14.98 4.95
CA LYS A 264 -4.67 -14.56 3.55
C LYS A 264 -4.40 -13.07 3.48
N ILE A 265 -3.45 -12.67 2.65
CA ILE A 265 -3.06 -11.26 2.50
C ILE A 265 -3.27 -10.85 1.05
N PHE A 266 -4.07 -9.83 0.85
CA PHE A 266 -4.34 -9.20 -0.43
C PHE A 266 -3.75 -7.78 -0.41
N ASP A 267 -3.23 -7.33 -1.54
CA ASP A 267 -2.79 -5.94 -1.69
C ASP A 267 -3.47 -5.33 -2.92
N VAL A 268 -4.21 -4.25 -2.69
CA VAL A 268 -4.87 -3.43 -3.70
C VAL A 268 -4.15 -2.09 -3.77
N SER A 269 -3.33 -1.91 -4.80
CA SER A 269 -2.60 -0.66 -5.03
C SER A 269 -2.64 -0.21 -6.50
N PRO A 270 -2.52 1.11 -6.76
CA PRO A 270 -2.35 1.63 -8.11
C PRO A 270 -0.99 1.17 -8.68
N GLY A 271 -1.00 0.62 -9.89
CA GLY A 271 0.12 -0.08 -10.54
C GLY A 271 1.52 0.49 -10.28
N GLU A 272 1.93 1.53 -10.99
CA GLU A 272 3.32 2.03 -10.89
C GLU A 272 3.68 2.55 -9.48
N MET A 273 2.73 3.18 -8.82
CA MET A 273 2.88 3.72 -7.46
C MET A 273 3.23 2.62 -6.46
N PHE A 274 2.60 1.45 -6.56
CA PHE A 274 2.91 0.29 -5.73
C PHE A 274 4.39 -0.09 -5.75
N TYR A 275 5.01 -0.13 -6.93
CA TYR A 275 6.42 -0.53 -7.04
C TYR A 275 7.35 0.56 -6.51
N GLN A 276 7.06 1.83 -6.80
CA GLN A 276 7.83 2.96 -6.28
C GLN A 276 7.77 3.00 -4.75
N GLU A 277 6.60 2.80 -4.16
CA GLU A 277 6.42 2.73 -2.71
C GLU A 277 7.22 1.59 -2.07
N LEU A 278 7.25 0.41 -2.70
CA LEU A 278 8.04 -0.72 -2.21
C LEU A 278 9.55 -0.48 -2.36
N GLU A 279 9.98 0.16 -3.44
CA GLU A 279 11.39 0.56 -3.64
C GLU A 279 11.82 1.58 -2.58
N ASN A 280 10.98 2.58 -2.30
CA ASN A 280 11.21 3.57 -1.26
C ASN A 280 11.28 2.93 0.14
N ALA A 281 10.59 1.81 0.35
CA ALA A 281 10.66 1.04 1.59
C ALA A 281 11.78 -0.02 1.61
N SER A 282 12.61 -0.13 0.57
CA SER A 282 13.64 -1.17 0.46
C SER A 282 14.66 -1.14 1.60
N GLN A 283 15.07 0.05 2.06
CA GLN A 283 15.97 0.19 3.20
C GLN A 283 15.35 -0.34 4.50
N PHE A 284 14.07 -0.05 4.73
CA PHE A 284 13.34 -0.61 5.86
C PHE A 284 13.22 -2.13 5.73
N GLY A 285 12.88 -2.64 4.53
CA GLY A 285 12.86 -4.07 4.24
C GLY A 285 14.19 -4.76 4.57
N LYS A 286 15.33 -4.15 4.23
CA LYS A 286 16.66 -4.66 4.61
C LYS A 286 16.84 -4.73 6.13
N ARG A 287 16.46 -3.68 6.87
CA ARG A 287 16.54 -3.65 8.35
C ARG A 287 15.72 -4.75 9.01
N ILE A 288 14.58 -5.09 8.42
CA ILE A 288 13.74 -6.21 8.89
C ILE A 288 13.98 -7.50 8.10
N ALA A 289 15.11 -7.67 7.39
CA ALA A 289 15.42 -8.88 6.60
C ALA A 289 14.22 -9.41 5.75
N TRP A 290 13.54 -8.50 5.04
CA TRP A 290 12.35 -8.76 4.26
C TRP A 290 12.44 -8.07 2.89
N SER A 291 12.63 -8.88 1.84
CA SER A 291 12.75 -8.37 0.47
C SER A 291 11.39 -8.14 -0.19
N GLN A 292 11.38 -7.34 -1.26
CA GLN A 292 10.18 -7.14 -2.08
C GLN A 292 9.65 -8.46 -2.67
N GLN A 293 10.55 -9.38 -3.06
CA GLN A 293 10.16 -10.70 -3.57
C GLN A 293 9.50 -11.55 -2.48
N GLN A 294 10.00 -11.51 -1.25
CA GLN A 294 9.38 -12.20 -0.10
C GLN A 294 8.02 -11.60 0.24
N TYR A 295 7.88 -10.27 0.17
CA TYR A 295 6.59 -9.60 0.31
C TYR A 295 5.59 -10.08 -0.74
N LEU A 296 5.96 -10.04 -2.02
CA LEU A 296 5.09 -10.49 -3.11
C LEU A 296 4.74 -11.98 -2.96
N ALA A 297 5.70 -12.84 -2.60
CA ALA A 297 5.47 -14.27 -2.40
C ALA A 297 4.53 -14.56 -1.23
N ARG A 298 4.45 -13.64 -0.25
CA ARG A 298 3.52 -13.76 0.88
C ARG A 298 2.08 -13.40 0.51
N LEU A 299 1.86 -12.64 -0.56
CA LEU A 299 0.52 -12.27 -0.99
C LEU A 299 -0.25 -13.47 -1.54
N SER A 300 -1.49 -13.60 -1.11
CA SER A 300 -2.45 -14.52 -1.71
C SER A 300 -2.85 -14.05 -3.12
N THR A 301 -2.99 -12.74 -3.32
CA THR A 301 -3.18 -12.13 -4.64
C THR A 301 -2.79 -10.66 -4.59
N LEU A 302 -2.03 -10.21 -5.58
CA LEU A 302 -1.82 -8.79 -5.87
C LEU A 302 -2.94 -8.31 -6.81
N ILE A 303 -3.59 -7.21 -6.45
CA ILE A 303 -4.65 -6.60 -7.23
C ILE A 303 -4.17 -5.24 -7.72
N VAL A 304 -4.03 -5.11 -9.04
CA VAL A 304 -3.74 -3.84 -9.70
C VAL A 304 -5.00 -3.26 -10.31
N LYS A 305 -5.05 -1.93 -10.45
CA LYS A 305 -6.24 -1.21 -10.92
C LYS A 305 -6.35 -1.08 -12.45
N TYR A 306 -5.29 -1.38 -13.18
CA TYR A 306 -5.23 -1.31 -14.63
C TYR A 306 -4.09 -2.19 -15.16
N ARG A 307 -4.21 -2.66 -16.40
CA ARG A 307 -3.31 -3.61 -17.08
C ARG A 307 -1.92 -3.04 -17.28
N ALA A 308 -1.81 -1.79 -17.71
CA ALA A 308 -0.51 -1.12 -17.88
C ALA A 308 0.28 -0.99 -16.56
N GLY A 309 -0.36 -1.23 -15.41
CA GLY A 309 0.27 -1.25 -14.09
C GLY A 309 0.95 -2.58 -13.74
N ILE A 310 0.88 -3.59 -14.62
CA ILE A 310 1.56 -4.86 -14.44
C ILE A 310 2.95 -4.77 -15.10
N LYS A 311 3.99 -5.11 -14.35
CA LYS A 311 5.35 -5.30 -14.88
C LYS A 311 5.42 -6.61 -15.66
N SER A 312 6.29 -6.67 -16.67
CA SER A 312 6.50 -7.87 -17.49
C SER A 312 7.18 -9.03 -16.73
N GLU A 313 7.81 -8.74 -15.59
CA GLU A 313 8.51 -9.73 -14.77
C GLU A 313 7.53 -10.74 -14.13
N PRO A 314 7.95 -12.01 -13.96
CA PRO A 314 7.12 -13.01 -13.32
C PRO A 314 6.90 -12.69 -11.83
N TYR A 315 5.66 -12.79 -11.38
CA TYR A 315 5.29 -12.57 -9.98
C TYR A 315 5.31 -13.88 -9.20
N PRO A 316 5.77 -13.87 -7.95
CA PRO A 316 5.72 -15.04 -7.07
C PRO A 316 4.30 -15.29 -6.49
N CYS A 317 3.32 -14.46 -6.85
CA CYS A 317 1.92 -14.61 -6.45
C CYS A 317 0.96 -14.34 -7.63
N PRO A 318 -0.30 -14.77 -7.55
CA PRO A 318 -1.32 -14.42 -8.53
C PRO A 318 -1.52 -12.89 -8.63
N VAL A 319 -1.58 -12.38 -9.86
CA VAL A 319 -1.90 -10.97 -10.13
C VAL A 319 -3.26 -10.88 -10.82
N ARG A 320 -4.13 -9.98 -10.36
CA ARG A 320 -5.43 -9.71 -10.98
C ARG A 320 -5.59 -8.22 -11.26
N VAL A 321 -6.24 -7.90 -12.38
CA VAL A 321 -6.66 -6.54 -12.68
C VAL A 321 -8.11 -6.37 -12.24
N ILE A 322 -8.34 -5.50 -11.25
CA ILE A 322 -9.67 -5.11 -10.82
C ILE A 322 -9.75 -3.58 -10.89
N PRO A 323 -10.42 -3.02 -11.92
CA PRO A 323 -10.50 -1.57 -12.08
C PRO A 323 -11.37 -0.93 -10.99
N ASN A 324 -11.21 0.39 -10.83
CA ASN A 324 -12.11 1.15 -9.98
C ASN A 324 -13.55 1.04 -10.50
N GLY A 325 -14.50 1.01 -9.57
CA GLY A 325 -15.92 1.05 -9.84
C GLY A 325 -16.59 2.28 -9.22
N ILE A 326 -17.63 2.76 -9.90
CA ILE A 326 -18.56 3.77 -9.37
C ILE A 326 -19.98 3.25 -9.51
N ASP A 327 -20.89 3.74 -8.66
CA ASP A 327 -22.31 3.50 -8.84
C ASP A 327 -22.84 4.40 -9.96
N ALA A 328 -22.95 3.89 -11.18
CA ALA A 328 -23.39 4.68 -12.32
C ALA A 328 -24.85 5.17 -12.20
N ARG A 329 -25.68 4.52 -11.37
CA ARG A 329 -27.12 4.86 -11.23
C ARG A 329 -27.33 6.24 -10.61
N ILE A 330 -26.43 6.66 -9.72
CA ILE A 330 -26.54 7.97 -9.05
C ILE A 330 -26.22 9.14 -9.98
N TYR A 331 -25.76 8.85 -11.20
CA TYR A 331 -25.48 9.82 -12.26
C TYR A 331 -26.62 9.91 -13.29
N GLN A 332 -27.69 9.12 -13.14
CA GLN A 332 -28.89 9.23 -13.97
C GLN A 332 -29.82 10.32 -13.44
N ASN A 333 -30.51 11.02 -14.35
CA ASN A 333 -31.53 12.02 -14.04
C ASN A 333 -31.06 13.13 -13.08
N ILE A 334 -29.78 13.50 -13.15
CA ILE A 334 -29.24 14.60 -12.36
C ILE A 334 -29.91 15.90 -12.82
N VAL A 335 -30.50 16.63 -11.89
CA VAL A 335 -30.95 18.01 -12.15
C VAL A 335 -29.70 18.89 -12.24
N CYS A 336 -29.54 19.57 -13.37
CA CYS A 336 -28.50 20.57 -13.55
C CYS A 336 -28.51 21.57 -12.38
N ALA A 337 -27.34 21.91 -11.86
CA ALA A 337 -27.22 23.10 -11.02
C ALA A 337 -27.78 24.34 -11.74
N SER A 338 -28.19 25.37 -11.00
CA SER A 338 -28.49 26.67 -11.61
C SER A 338 -27.31 27.13 -12.47
N PRO A 339 -27.55 27.79 -13.63
CA PRO A 339 -26.50 28.15 -14.57
C PRO A 339 -25.40 28.94 -13.85
N LEU A 340 -24.16 28.51 -14.08
CA LEU A 340 -22.98 28.94 -13.33
C LEU A 340 -22.66 30.44 -13.51
N ASP A 341 -23.27 31.12 -14.49
CA ASP A 341 -23.14 32.55 -14.83
C ASP A 341 -24.05 32.83 -16.06
N PRO A 342 -24.64 34.02 -16.27
CA PRO A 342 -25.22 34.42 -17.56
C PRO A 342 -24.31 34.28 -18.79
N THR A 343 -22.98 34.26 -18.65
CA THR A 343 -22.00 34.03 -19.74
C THR A 343 -21.78 32.54 -20.06
N PHE A 344 -22.38 31.63 -19.29
CA PHE A 344 -22.21 30.19 -19.48
C PHE A 344 -23.06 29.69 -20.64
N ASN A 345 -22.40 29.16 -21.69
CA ASN A 345 -23.09 28.47 -22.77
C ASN A 345 -23.05 26.95 -22.56
N PRO A 346 -24.18 26.29 -22.23
CA PRO A 346 -24.23 24.85 -21.99
C PRO A 346 -23.85 24.02 -23.23
N ASP A 347 -23.97 24.56 -24.44
CA ASP A 347 -23.61 23.85 -25.67
C ASP A 347 -22.10 23.81 -25.93
N PHE A 348 -21.33 24.65 -25.23
CA PHE A 348 -19.87 24.73 -25.37
C PHE A 348 -19.16 24.59 -24.01
N ALA A 349 -19.74 23.80 -23.11
CA ALA A 349 -19.25 23.61 -21.76
C ALA A 349 -18.20 22.49 -21.68
N ILE A 350 -16.98 22.86 -21.32
CA ILE A 350 -15.86 21.96 -21.05
C ILE A 350 -15.67 21.93 -19.53
N GLY A 351 -15.36 20.76 -18.97
CA GLY A 351 -15.15 20.67 -17.53
C GLY A 351 -14.12 19.65 -17.10
N THR A 352 -13.57 19.87 -15.91
CA THR A 352 -12.74 18.90 -15.20
C THR A 352 -13.12 18.86 -13.73
N CYS A 353 -12.96 17.70 -13.09
CA CYS A 353 -13.23 17.49 -11.67
C CYS A 353 -12.02 16.85 -11.00
N CYS A 354 -11.19 17.66 -10.35
CA CYS A 354 -9.99 17.21 -9.66
C CYS A 354 -9.52 18.25 -8.63
N ARG A 355 -8.78 17.80 -7.62
CA ARG A 355 -8.04 18.71 -6.72
C ARG A 355 -7.07 19.57 -7.55
N ILE A 356 -6.87 20.81 -7.15
CA ILE A 356 -5.88 21.71 -7.76
C ILE A 356 -4.53 21.37 -7.12
N ALA A 357 -3.69 20.68 -7.90
CA ALA A 357 -2.36 20.24 -7.49
C ALA A 357 -1.45 20.10 -8.73
N PRO A 358 -0.12 20.28 -8.59
CA PRO A 358 0.84 20.21 -9.71
C PRO A 358 0.73 18.92 -10.52
N VAL A 359 0.49 17.80 -9.85
CA VAL A 359 0.32 16.48 -10.48
C VAL A 359 -0.85 16.41 -11.47
N LYS A 360 -1.84 17.31 -11.36
CA LYS A 360 -2.97 17.43 -12.29
C LYS A 360 -2.68 18.28 -13.52
N ARG A 361 -1.54 18.96 -13.57
CA ARG A 361 -1.05 19.73 -14.71
C ARG A 361 -2.13 20.62 -15.35
N LEU A 362 -2.88 21.37 -14.53
CA LEU A 362 -4.00 22.18 -15.01
C LEU A 362 -3.55 23.29 -15.97
N GLU A 363 -2.28 23.69 -15.94
CA GLU A 363 -1.67 24.57 -16.93
C GLU A 363 -1.78 24.03 -18.36
N PHE A 364 -1.69 22.71 -18.54
CA PHE A 364 -1.93 22.06 -19.84
C PHE A 364 -3.36 22.28 -20.33
N LEU A 365 -4.34 22.23 -19.43
CA LEU A 365 -5.74 22.48 -19.77
C LEU A 365 -5.98 23.95 -20.10
N LEU A 366 -5.28 24.88 -19.44
CA LEU A 366 -5.34 26.31 -19.78
C LEU A 366 -4.72 26.59 -21.15
N GLU A 367 -3.62 25.93 -21.50
CA GLU A 367 -3.01 26.01 -22.83
C GLU A 367 -3.95 25.48 -23.92
N ALA A 368 -4.58 24.32 -23.69
CA ALA A 368 -5.61 23.79 -24.59
C ALA A 368 -6.80 24.75 -24.72
N GLN A 369 -7.28 25.32 -23.61
CA GLN A 369 -8.38 26.30 -23.61
C GLN A 369 -8.01 27.56 -24.41
N SER A 370 -6.76 28.06 -24.32
CA SER A 370 -6.30 29.20 -25.11
C SER A 370 -6.42 28.96 -26.62
N LEU A 371 -6.18 27.73 -27.07
CA LEU A 371 -6.35 27.33 -28.47
C LEU A 371 -7.84 27.22 -28.83
N ILE A 372 -8.64 26.61 -27.97
CA ILE A 372 -10.09 26.46 -28.17
C ILE A 372 -10.76 27.84 -28.27
N GLU A 373 -10.43 28.81 -27.42
CA GLU A 373 -11.03 30.16 -27.45
C GLU A 373 -10.78 30.90 -28.78
N LYS A 374 -9.69 30.58 -29.49
CA LYS A 374 -9.42 31.13 -30.83
C LYS A 374 -10.36 30.55 -31.89
N TRP A 375 -10.74 29.29 -31.76
CA TRP A 375 -11.63 28.60 -32.70
C TRP A 375 -13.12 28.76 -32.34
N LEU A 376 -13.41 28.78 -31.04
CA LEU A 376 -14.74 28.79 -30.43
C LEU A 376 -14.77 29.79 -29.24
N PRO A 377 -14.95 31.10 -29.49
CA PRO A 377 -14.88 32.14 -28.45
C PRO A 377 -15.91 32.02 -27.30
N PHE A 378 -16.94 31.19 -27.47
CA PHE A 378 -18.00 30.94 -26.49
C PHE A 378 -17.74 29.69 -25.63
N ALA A 379 -16.72 28.90 -25.95
CA ALA A 379 -16.37 27.71 -25.18
C ALA A 379 -15.82 28.10 -23.81
N SER A 380 -16.24 27.37 -22.77
CA SER A 380 -15.83 27.66 -21.41
C SER A 380 -15.29 26.45 -20.69
N LEU A 381 -14.21 26.64 -19.92
CA LEU A 381 -13.58 25.62 -19.09
C LEU A 381 -13.96 25.83 -17.62
N THR A 382 -14.64 24.84 -17.05
CA THR A 382 -15.02 24.84 -15.62
C THR A 382 -14.17 23.82 -14.86
N ILE A 383 -13.40 24.31 -13.88
CA ILE A 383 -12.53 23.51 -13.01
C ILE A 383 -13.21 23.35 -11.65
N VAL A 384 -13.63 22.12 -11.35
CA VAL A 384 -14.31 21.76 -10.10
C VAL A 384 -13.34 21.04 -9.18
N GLY A 385 -13.04 21.63 -8.02
CA GLY A 385 -12.14 21.09 -7.01
C GLY A 385 -11.40 22.18 -6.25
N GLY A 386 -10.95 21.84 -5.04
CA GLY A 386 -10.27 22.77 -4.13
C GLY A 386 -8.75 22.71 -4.25
N VAL A 387 -8.11 23.75 -3.70
CA VAL A 387 -6.65 23.87 -3.52
C VAL A 387 -6.31 23.33 -2.13
N HIS A 388 -5.29 22.47 -2.03
CA HIS A 388 -4.74 22.10 -0.73
C HIS A 388 -3.88 23.26 -0.19
N PRO A 389 -3.88 23.57 1.12
CA PRO A 389 -3.11 24.69 1.66
C PRO A 389 -1.61 24.71 1.28
N LEU A 390 -1.01 23.53 1.14
CA LEU A 390 0.40 23.38 0.72
C LEU A 390 0.66 23.68 -0.76
N GLU A 391 -0.39 23.77 -1.58
CA GLU A 391 -0.29 23.97 -3.05
C GLU A 391 -0.65 25.41 -3.44
N ARG A 392 -0.48 26.36 -2.51
CA ARG A 392 -0.91 27.75 -2.70
C ARG A 392 -0.17 28.43 -3.85
N ASP A 393 1.15 28.23 -3.93
CA ASP A 393 1.99 28.82 -4.98
C ASP A 393 1.55 28.33 -6.37
N TYR A 394 1.24 27.05 -6.49
CA TYR A 394 0.72 26.47 -7.74
C TYR A 394 -0.62 27.08 -8.13
N TRP A 395 -1.52 27.27 -7.15
CA TRP A 395 -2.79 27.94 -7.39
C TRP A 395 -2.61 29.39 -7.85
N ASP A 396 -1.72 30.16 -7.23
CA ASP A 396 -1.53 31.57 -7.57
C ASP A 396 -0.98 31.74 -9.01
N ASP A 397 -0.05 30.87 -9.44
CA ASP A 397 0.40 30.79 -10.84
C ASP A 397 -0.75 30.42 -11.80
N LEU A 398 -1.49 29.34 -11.49
CA LEU A 398 -2.60 28.87 -12.31
C LEU A 398 -3.68 29.95 -12.47
N HIS A 399 -4.02 30.63 -11.37
CA HIS A 399 -5.00 31.70 -11.35
C HIS A 399 -4.55 32.90 -12.21
N SER A 400 -3.28 33.33 -12.08
CA SER A 400 -2.69 34.39 -12.92
C SER A 400 -2.74 34.05 -14.41
N ARG A 401 -2.43 32.79 -14.79
CA ARG A 401 -2.56 32.34 -16.18
C ARG A 401 -4.00 32.37 -16.68
N SER A 402 -4.94 31.96 -15.84
CA SER A 402 -6.37 31.91 -16.20
C SER A 402 -6.98 33.28 -16.48
N GLN A 403 -6.48 34.35 -15.85
CA GLN A 403 -6.96 35.73 -16.06
C GLN A 403 -6.69 36.26 -17.47
N LYS A 404 -5.80 35.60 -18.23
CA LYS A 404 -5.50 35.91 -19.63
C LYS A 404 -6.49 35.24 -20.60
N LEU A 405 -7.37 34.37 -20.10
CA LEU A 405 -8.37 33.63 -20.85
C LEU A 405 -9.75 34.20 -20.55
N ARG A 406 -10.67 34.08 -21.50
CA ARG A 406 -11.99 34.72 -21.38
C ARG A 406 -12.94 33.92 -20.50
N ASN A 407 -12.94 32.60 -20.64
CA ASN A 407 -14.02 31.76 -20.14
C ASN A 407 -13.52 30.59 -19.25
N VAL A 408 -12.61 30.88 -18.31
CA VAL A 408 -12.15 29.91 -17.31
C VAL A 408 -12.80 30.17 -15.96
N ARG A 409 -13.37 29.14 -15.34
CA ARG A 409 -14.06 29.24 -14.05
C ARG A 409 -13.50 28.23 -13.05
N PHE A 410 -13.24 28.69 -11.84
CA PHE A 410 -12.89 27.84 -10.71
C PHE A 410 -14.05 27.80 -9.73
N VAL A 411 -14.57 26.61 -9.47
CA VAL A 411 -15.72 26.40 -8.58
C VAL A 411 -15.28 26.22 -7.12
N GLY A 412 -14.07 25.69 -6.91
CA GLY A 412 -13.62 25.25 -5.59
C GLY A 412 -14.09 23.84 -5.24
N ALA A 413 -13.84 23.42 -4.00
CA ALA A 413 -14.23 22.09 -3.53
C ALA A 413 -15.75 22.02 -3.34
N VAL A 414 -16.37 21.00 -3.92
CA VAL A 414 -17.80 20.73 -3.78
C VAL A 414 -18.02 19.32 -3.23
N PRO A 415 -19.06 19.10 -2.39
CA PRO A 415 -19.39 17.77 -1.89
C PRO A 415 -19.97 16.86 -2.99
N ASP A 416 -20.55 17.45 -4.03
CA ASP A 416 -21.16 16.73 -5.14
C ASP A 416 -20.84 17.38 -6.49
N VAL A 417 -20.13 16.63 -7.35
CA VAL A 417 -19.74 17.06 -8.70
C VAL A 417 -20.83 16.79 -9.74
N ARG A 418 -21.84 15.96 -9.42
CA ARG A 418 -22.88 15.53 -10.38
C ARG A 418 -23.60 16.70 -11.06
N PRO A 419 -24.04 17.75 -10.33
CA PRO A 419 -24.72 18.87 -10.97
C PRO A 419 -23.85 19.63 -11.98
N TYR A 420 -22.52 19.58 -11.82
CA TYR A 420 -21.57 20.18 -12.75
C TYR A 420 -21.33 19.27 -13.96
N LEU A 421 -21.15 17.96 -13.73
CA LEU A 421 -21.00 16.98 -14.82
C LEU A 421 -22.19 17.01 -15.77
N ALA A 422 -23.42 17.19 -15.27
CA ALA A 422 -24.63 17.29 -16.08
C ALA A 422 -24.61 18.46 -17.10
N HIS A 423 -23.76 19.47 -16.88
CA HIS A 423 -23.63 20.61 -17.80
C HIS A 423 -22.57 20.41 -18.88
N PHE A 424 -21.62 19.50 -18.68
CA PHE A 424 -20.47 19.40 -19.57
C PHE A 424 -20.83 18.67 -20.87
N LYS A 425 -20.34 19.20 -21.99
CA LYS A 425 -20.31 18.50 -23.28
C LYS A 425 -19.03 17.69 -23.45
N VAL A 426 -17.95 18.12 -22.83
CA VAL A 426 -16.69 17.38 -22.87
C VAL A 426 -16.04 17.46 -21.49
N PHE A 427 -15.67 16.30 -20.96
CA PHE A 427 -14.84 16.22 -19.77
C PHE A 427 -13.38 16.10 -20.19
N VAL A 428 -12.52 16.97 -19.66
CA VAL A 428 -11.08 16.97 -19.94
C VAL A 428 -10.29 16.61 -18.68
N MET A 429 -9.21 15.85 -18.84
CA MET A 429 -8.27 15.62 -17.74
C MET A 429 -6.86 15.33 -18.22
N VAL A 430 -5.88 15.74 -17.43
CA VAL A 430 -4.51 15.23 -17.53
C VAL A 430 -4.36 14.08 -16.56
N SER A 431 -4.14 12.89 -17.11
CA SER A 431 -4.00 11.65 -16.35
C SER A 431 -2.59 11.54 -15.75
N GLU A 432 -2.52 11.21 -14.46
CA GLU A 432 -1.26 10.97 -13.78
C GLU A 432 -0.69 9.59 -14.14
N PRO A 433 0.63 9.47 -14.35
CA PRO A 433 1.32 8.18 -14.31
C PRO A 433 1.00 7.47 -12.99
N GLY A 434 0.83 6.14 -13.02
CA GLY A 434 0.47 5.39 -11.83
C GLY A 434 -1.01 5.46 -11.40
N GLY A 435 -1.77 6.48 -11.78
CA GLY A 435 -3.13 6.75 -11.30
C GLY A 435 -4.24 5.90 -11.97
N CYS A 436 -5.41 5.83 -11.34
CA CYS A 436 -6.64 5.27 -11.93
C CYS A 436 -7.79 6.21 -11.59
N PRO A 437 -8.13 7.18 -12.47
CA PRO A 437 -9.02 8.27 -12.12
C PRO A 437 -10.47 7.79 -11.98
N ASN A 438 -11.13 8.18 -10.90
CA ASN A 438 -12.59 8.01 -10.79
C ASN A 438 -13.33 9.05 -11.63
N ALA A 439 -12.75 10.25 -11.82
CA ALA A 439 -13.41 11.37 -12.47
C ALA A 439 -13.82 11.08 -13.93
N SER A 440 -13.02 10.30 -14.68
CA SER A 440 -13.39 9.79 -16.01
C SER A 440 -14.61 8.89 -15.97
N LEU A 441 -14.64 7.93 -15.04
CA LEU A 441 -15.80 7.04 -14.86
C LEU A 441 -17.05 7.86 -14.50
N GLU A 442 -16.91 8.86 -13.64
CA GLU A 442 -18.00 9.75 -13.21
C GLU A 442 -18.55 10.57 -14.37
N ALA A 443 -17.67 11.12 -15.22
CA ALA A 443 -18.05 11.79 -16.45
C ALA A 443 -18.77 10.83 -17.42
N MET A 444 -18.23 9.64 -17.63
CA MET A 444 -18.83 8.63 -18.51
C MET A 444 -20.22 8.19 -18.00
N ALA A 445 -20.39 8.04 -16.68
CA ALA A 445 -21.68 7.71 -16.07
C ALA A 445 -22.71 8.84 -16.17
N ALA A 446 -22.25 10.10 -16.24
CA ALA A 446 -23.08 11.25 -16.58
C ALA A 446 -23.36 11.38 -18.09
N GLY A 447 -22.84 10.45 -18.92
CA GLY A 447 -22.97 10.51 -20.38
C GLY A 447 -22.10 11.57 -21.03
N VAL A 448 -21.05 12.03 -20.36
CA VAL A 448 -20.11 13.02 -20.90
C VAL A 448 -18.92 12.30 -21.52
N PRO A 449 -18.62 12.52 -22.81
CA PRO A 449 -17.39 12.02 -23.44
C PRO A 449 -16.14 12.58 -22.76
N VAL A 450 -15.09 11.76 -22.69
CA VAL A 450 -13.84 12.11 -22.00
C VAL A 450 -12.70 12.33 -22.99
N VAL A 451 -11.99 13.45 -22.91
CA VAL A 451 -10.70 13.66 -23.59
C VAL A 451 -9.61 13.70 -22.53
N ALA A 452 -8.73 12.71 -22.55
CA ALA A 452 -7.70 12.54 -21.53
C ALA A 452 -6.32 12.32 -22.13
N THR A 453 -5.26 12.70 -21.42
CA THR A 453 -3.91 12.28 -21.80
C THR A 453 -3.75 10.76 -21.65
N ARG A 454 -3.00 10.15 -22.56
CA ARG A 454 -2.71 8.71 -22.64
C ARG A 454 -1.73 8.29 -21.53
N SER A 455 -2.23 8.14 -20.30
CA SER A 455 -1.41 7.77 -19.15
C SER A 455 -2.21 6.97 -18.11
N GLY A 456 -1.51 6.09 -17.40
CA GLY A 456 -2.04 5.31 -16.28
C GLY A 456 -3.33 4.56 -16.63
N GLY A 457 -4.25 4.51 -15.66
CA GLY A 457 -5.53 3.82 -15.79
C GLY A 457 -6.51 4.43 -16.78
N ALA A 458 -6.26 5.64 -17.31
CA ALA A 458 -7.12 6.21 -18.35
C ALA A 458 -7.07 5.38 -19.65
N ILE A 459 -5.92 4.76 -19.94
CA ILE A 459 -5.71 3.88 -21.11
C ILE A 459 -6.67 2.69 -21.08
N ASP A 460 -6.95 2.17 -19.89
CA ASP A 460 -7.83 1.01 -19.70
C ASP A 460 -9.31 1.40 -19.57
N GLN A 461 -9.59 2.65 -19.19
CA GLN A 461 -10.95 3.14 -18.95
C GLN A 461 -11.62 3.71 -20.21
N ILE A 462 -10.83 4.22 -21.15
CA ILE A 462 -11.33 4.96 -22.32
C ILE A 462 -10.83 4.27 -23.59
N GLU A 463 -11.74 3.84 -24.45
CA GLU A 463 -11.38 3.35 -25.78
C GLU A 463 -11.37 4.54 -26.76
N ASP A 464 -10.22 4.76 -27.41
CA ASP A 464 -9.99 5.92 -28.28
C ASP A 464 -10.99 5.97 -29.45
N GLY A 465 -11.69 7.10 -29.59
CA GLY A 465 -12.72 7.34 -30.60
C GLY A 465 -14.10 6.73 -30.29
N LYS A 466 -14.28 6.07 -29.13
CA LYS A 466 -15.53 5.37 -28.78
C LYS A 466 -16.32 6.03 -27.66
N GLU A 467 -15.79 6.09 -26.44
CA GLU A 467 -16.36 6.87 -25.32
C GLU A 467 -15.68 8.25 -25.18
N GLY A 468 -14.55 8.43 -25.87
CA GLY A 468 -13.68 9.57 -25.66
C GLY A 468 -12.43 9.51 -26.53
N TYR A 469 -11.40 10.27 -26.16
CA TYR A 469 -10.11 10.31 -26.85
C TYR A 469 -8.94 10.26 -25.87
N LEU A 470 -7.87 9.59 -26.30
CA LEU A 470 -6.59 9.51 -25.60
C LEU A 470 -5.50 10.24 -26.39
N VAL A 471 -5.15 11.44 -25.93
CA VAL A 471 -4.18 12.35 -26.56
C VAL A 471 -2.80 12.27 -25.92
N SER A 472 -1.77 12.82 -26.58
CA SER A 472 -0.42 12.94 -26.03
C SER A 472 -0.39 13.81 -24.77
N SER A 473 0.46 13.45 -23.80
CA SER A 473 0.68 14.23 -22.58
C SER A 473 1.51 15.51 -22.77
N ASP A 474 2.05 15.69 -23.97
CA ASP A 474 2.98 16.77 -24.33
C ASP A 474 2.41 17.68 -25.42
N ASP A 475 1.16 17.45 -25.84
CA ASP A 475 0.50 18.20 -26.91
C ASP A 475 -0.89 18.74 -26.49
N PRO A 476 -0.97 19.93 -25.88
CA PRO A 476 -2.24 20.61 -25.59
C PRO A 476 -3.07 20.91 -26.84
N HIS A 477 -2.43 21.03 -28.01
CA HIS A 477 -3.11 21.32 -29.27
C HIS A 477 -3.91 20.11 -29.76
N GLU A 478 -3.38 18.89 -29.61
CA GLU A 478 -4.15 17.66 -29.87
C GLU A 478 -5.41 17.59 -29.00
N MET A 479 -5.30 17.89 -27.70
CA MET A 479 -6.46 17.97 -26.80
C MET A 479 -7.47 18.99 -27.30
N ALA A 480 -7.01 20.20 -27.63
CA ALA A 480 -7.86 21.27 -28.14
C ALA A 480 -8.64 20.84 -29.39
N GLN A 481 -7.97 20.17 -30.34
CA GLN A 481 -8.60 19.71 -31.58
C GLN A 481 -9.72 18.70 -31.32
N LYS A 482 -9.50 17.72 -30.43
CA LYS A 482 -10.51 16.71 -30.09
C LYS A 482 -11.69 17.32 -29.34
N VAL A 483 -11.44 18.26 -28.43
CA VAL A 483 -12.49 19.00 -27.73
C VAL A 483 -13.31 19.82 -28.73
N ALA A 484 -12.67 20.60 -29.59
CA ALA A 484 -13.36 21.42 -30.58
C ALA A 484 -14.21 20.57 -31.53
N GLN A 485 -13.69 19.43 -31.99
CA GLN A 485 -14.42 18.47 -32.82
C GLN A 485 -15.71 17.97 -32.16
N LEU A 486 -15.67 17.68 -30.85
CA LEU A 486 -16.84 17.25 -30.09
C LEU A 486 -17.86 18.38 -29.91
N LEU A 487 -17.40 19.60 -29.65
CA LEU A 487 -18.27 20.76 -29.42
C LEU A 487 -19.01 21.20 -30.69
N VAL A 488 -18.39 21.11 -31.87
CA VAL A 488 -19.02 21.55 -33.14
C VAL A 488 -19.84 20.47 -33.84
N SER A 489 -19.86 19.23 -33.33
CA SER A 489 -20.56 18.11 -33.95
C SER A 489 -21.54 17.44 -32.99
N PRO A 490 -22.79 17.96 -32.87
CA PRO A 490 -23.81 17.37 -32.01
C PRO A 490 -24.10 15.89 -32.28
N PRO A 491 -24.16 15.40 -33.54
CA PRO A 491 -24.32 13.97 -33.81
C PRO A 491 -23.16 13.13 -33.25
N TYR A 492 -21.94 13.65 -33.33
CA TYR A 492 -20.75 12.95 -32.86
C TYR A 492 -20.66 12.94 -31.33
N PHE A 493 -20.96 14.06 -30.67
CA PHE A 493 -21.13 14.12 -29.21
C PHE A 493 -22.18 13.10 -28.73
N ARG A 494 -23.37 13.06 -29.35
CA ARG A 494 -24.42 12.10 -28.98
C ARG A 494 -23.95 10.65 -29.11
N LYS A 495 -23.22 10.32 -30.17
CA LYS A 495 -22.66 8.98 -30.36
C LYS A 495 -21.72 8.59 -29.21
N LEU A 496 -20.75 9.43 -28.87
CA LEU A 496 -19.78 9.16 -27.80
C LEU A 496 -20.46 9.15 -26.43
N SER A 497 -21.41 10.05 -26.19
CA SER A 497 -22.22 10.09 -24.96
C SER A 497 -22.97 8.78 -24.71
N LEU A 498 -23.65 8.25 -25.75
CA LEU A 498 -24.34 6.96 -25.66
C LEU A 498 -23.37 5.79 -25.42
N ASN A 499 -22.18 5.84 -26.02
CA ASN A 499 -21.15 4.84 -25.76
C ASN A 499 -20.65 4.90 -24.31
N SER A 500 -20.42 6.09 -23.76
CA SER A 500 -20.05 6.27 -22.35
C SER A 500 -21.07 5.66 -21.40
N LEU A 501 -22.37 5.91 -21.63
CA LEU A 501 -23.45 5.32 -20.81
C LEU A 501 -23.49 3.79 -20.93
N ARG A 502 -23.28 3.24 -22.13
CA ARG A 502 -23.22 1.78 -22.36
C ARG A 502 -22.02 1.15 -21.66
N ALA A 503 -20.85 1.77 -21.73
CA ALA A 503 -19.64 1.30 -21.06
C ALA A 503 -19.83 1.24 -19.53
N MET A 504 -20.63 2.14 -18.97
CA MET A 504 -21.00 2.13 -17.55
C MET A 504 -22.15 1.16 -17.20
N GLY A 505 -22.60 0.34 -18.15
CA GLY A 505 -23.65 -0.67 -17.94
C GLY A 505 -25.06 -0.10 -17.77
N LEU A 506 -25.30 1.16 -18.16
CA LEU A 506 -26.59 1.81 -18.02
C LEU A 506 -27.53 1.46 -19.19
N ARG A 507 -28.78 1.08 -18.88
CA ARG A 507 -29.83 0.87 -19.90
C ARG A 507 -30.28 2.21 -20.47
N ILE A 508 -30.19 2.37 -21.80
CA ILE A 508 -30.62 3.57 -22.51
C ILE A 508 -32.07 3.37 -22.95
N GLN A 509 -33.03 4.08 -22.34
CA GLN A 509 -34.35 4.25 -22.94
C GLN A 509 -34.23 5.30 -24.03
N ILE A 510 -34.19 4.88 -25.29
CA ILE A 510 -34.29 5.80 -26.42
C ILE A 510 -35.73 6.29 -26.45
N GLY A 511 -35.97 7.52 -25.99
CA GLY A 511 -37.23 8.20 -26.21
C GLY A 511 -37.41 8.37 -27.71
N SER A 512 -38.46 7.76 -28.27
CA SER A 512 -38.93 8.04 -29.62
C SER A 512 -39.51 9.46 -29.64
N GLY A 513 -38.72 10.41 -30.13
CA GLY A 513 -39.11 11.79 -30.38
C GLY A 513 -38.65 12.20 -31.76
#